data_AF-A0A388PQ29-F1
#
_entry.id   AF-A0A388PQ29-F1
#
_cell.length_a   1.000
_cell.length_b   1.000
_cell.length_c   1.000
_cell.angle_alpha   90.00
_cell.angle_beta   90.00
_cell.angle_gamma   90.00
#
_symmetry.space_group_name_H-M   'P 1'
#
loop_
_entity.id
_entity.type
_entity.pdbx_description
1 polymer ?
#
loop_
_entity_poly.entity_id
_entity_poly.type
_entity_poly.pdbx_seq_one_letter_code
_entity_poly.pdbx_strand_id
1 'polypeptide(L)'
;MEKPPLQTFVTWQKAVRLAAHLYRLSWAEEHRPQGEDLRREAMHLACAIAVAQVATPPDPSDWEMPLGGCAELYTRLHVAELSGALTEREARGLLGQCEELERHLQGVRRTPTRTAGPGADTTNGAWPAPRPRLRG
;
A
#
# COMPACT_ATOMS: atom_id res chain seq x y z
N MET A 1 2.89 14.57 13.03
CA MET A 1 3.89 13.50 12.92
C MET A 1 4.43 13.59 11.51
N GLU A 2 5.74 13.73 11.35
CA GLU A 2 6.38 13.86 10.04
C GLU A 2 6.30 12.51 9.30
N LYS A 3 5.98 12.53 8.00
CA LYS A 3 5.79 11.32 7.20
C LYS A 3 7.17 10.68 6.97
N PRO A 4 7.35 9.35 7.15
CA PRO A 4 8.65 8.74 6.98
C PRO A 4 9.13 8.94 5.53
N PRO A 5 10.41 9.27 5.32
CA PRO A 5 10.94 9.46 3.99
C PRO A 5 10.88 8.15 3.21
N LEU A 6 10.73 8.23 1.89
CA LEU A 6 10.41 7.10 1.02
C LEU A 6 11.34 5.90 1.22
N GLN A 7 12.65 6.15 1.38
CA GLN A 7 13.67 5.12 1.59
C GLN A 7 13.48 4.30 2.87
N THR A 8 12.72 4.80 3.84
CA THR A 8 12.39 4.08 5.09
C THR A 8 10.99 3.47 5.08
N PHE A 9 10.19 3.75 4.04
CA PHE A 9 8.84 3.24 3.93
C PHE A 9 8.84 1.79 3.43
N VAL A 10 8.60 0.85 4.35
CA VAL A 10 8.71 -0.60 4.10
C VAL A 10 7.85 -1.07 2.94
N THR A 11 6.63 -0.54 2.78
CA THR A 11 5.72 -0.91 1.68
C THR A 11 6.33 -0.58 0.32
N TRP A 12 6.93 0.61 0.17
CA TRP A 12 7.66 0.98 -1.05
C TRP A 12 8.90 0.11 -1.27
N GLN A 13 9.70 -0.16 -0.22
CA GLN A 13 10.87 -1.03 -0.35
C GLN A 13 10.49 -2.44 -0.85
N LYS A 14 9.35 -2.98 -0.40
CA LYS A 14 8.83 -4.27 -0.88
C LYS A 14 8.46 -4.23 -2.35
N ALA A 15 7.76 -3.19 -2.80
CA ALA A 15 7.44 -3.01 -4.22
C ALA A 15 8.69 -2.90 -5.10
N VAL A 16 9.71 -2.16 -4.65
CA VAL A 16 11.01 -2.06 -5.37
C VAL A 16 11.71 -3.42 -5.45
N ARG A 17 11.71 -4.21 -4.37
CA ARG A 17 12.30 -5.56 -4.38
C ARG A 17 11.56 -6.50 -5.33
N LEU A 18 10.23 -6.41 -5.39
CA LEU A 18 9.41 -7.17 -6.33
C LEU A 18 9.73 -6.79 -7.78
N ALA A 19 9.80 -5.48 -8.09
CA ALA A 19 10.22 -5.02 -9.41
C ALA A 19 11.62 -5.54 -9.76
N ALA A 20 12.60 -5.38 -8.86
CA ALA A 20 13.96 -5.89 -9.06
C ALA A 20 14.00 -7.42 -9.25
N HIS A 21 13.09 -8.17 -8.63
CA HIS A 21 12.97 -9.61 -8.85
C HIS A 21 12.57 -9.91 -10.30
N LEU A 22 11.55 -9.24 -10.83
CA LEU A 22 11.09 -9.39 -12.22
C LEU A 22 12.14 -8.99 -13.27
N TYR A 23 12.97 -7.98 -12.97
CA TYR A 23 14.10 -7.60 -13.83
C TYR A 23 15.21 -8.66 -13.87
N ARG A 24 15.36 -9.47 -12.82
CA ARG A 24 16.38 -10.54 -12.76
C ARG A 24 15.95 -11.84 -13.41
N LEU A 25 14.65 -12.03 -13.67
CA LEU A 25 14.15 -13.22 -14.34
C LEU A 25 14.61 -13.27 -15.79
N SER A 26 15.05 -14.44 -16.21
CA SER A 26 15.28 -14.79 -17.61
C SER A 26 13.96 -15.25 -18.21
N TRP A 27 13.56 -14.64 -19.32
CA TRP A 27 12.34 -14.99 -20.04
C TRP A 27 12.72 -15.70 -21.33
N ALA A 28 12.03 -16.80 -21.64
CA ALA A 28 12.11 -17.42 -22.95
C ALA A 28 11.74 -16.40 -24.03
N GLU A 29 12.26 -16.59 -25.25
CA GLU A 29 12.07 -15.66 -26.35
C GLU A 29 10.59 -15.42 -26.66
N GLU A 30 9.78 -16.48 -26.69
CA GLU A 30 8.34 -16.39 -26.93
C GLU A 30 7.58 -15.61 -25.83
N HIS A 31 8.13 -15.53 -24.62
CA HIS A 31 7.51 -14.87 -23.47
C HIS A 31 8.15 -13.52 -23.12
N ARG A 32 9.14 -13.06 -23.90
CA ARG A 32 9.83 -11.79 -23.66
C ARG A 32 8.89 -10.59 -23.54
N PRO A 33 7.86 -10.41 -24.40
CA PRO A 33 6.91 -9.29 -24.26
C PRO A 33 6.14 -9.34 -22.93
N GLN A 34 5.69 -10.52 -22.50
CA GLN A 34 4.99 -10.70 -21.23
C GLN A 34 5.89 -10.34 -20.03
N GLY A 35 7.18 -10.70 -20.11
CA GLY A 35 8.17 -10.31 -19.10
C GLY A 35 8.42 -8.79 -19.04
N GLU A 36 8.44 -8.12 -20.19
CA GLU A 36 8.55 -6.66 -20.26
C GLU A 36 7.34 -5.95 -19.64
N ASP A 37 6.13 -6.45 -19.91
CA ASP A 37 4.90 -5.91 -19.33
C ASP A 37 4.88 -6.05 -17.80
N LEU A 38 5.27 -7.22 -17.28
CA LEU A 38 5.35 -7.45 -15.83
C LEU A 38 6.38 -6.53 -15.16
N ARG A 39 7.54 -6.33 -15.78
CA ARG A 39 8.58 -5.41 -15.27
C ARG A 39 8.09 -3.97 -15.25
N ARG A 40 7.39 -3.54 -16.30
CA ARG A 40 6.80 -2.19 -16.40
C ARG A 40 5.74 -2.00 -15.32
N GLU A 41 4.85 -2.97 -15.16
CA GLU A 41 3.78 -2.93 -14.17
C GLU A 41 4.33 -2.85 -12.74
N ALA A 42 5.30 -3.69 -12.39
CA ALA A 42 5.90 -3.66 -11.06
C ALA A 42 6.64 -2.34 -10.77
N MET A 43 7.26 -1.73 -11.78
CA MET A 43 7.86 -0.40 -11.65
C MET A 43 6.78 0.67 -11.44
N HIS A 44 5.70 0.64 -12.22
CA HIS A 44 4.58 1.57 -12.05
C HIS A 44 3.93 1.44 -10.68
N LEU A 45 3.76 0.22 -10.16
CA LEU A 45 3.27 -0.01 -8.80
C LEU A 45 4.18 0.64 -7.74
N ALA A 46 5.49 0.46 -7.85
CA ALA A 46 6.44 1.11 -6.94
C ALA A 46 6.35 2.65 -6.99
N CYS A 47 6.18 3.22 -8.20
CA CYS A 47 5.98 4.65 -8.39
C CYS A 47 4.64 5.13 -7.80
N ALA A 48 3.53 4.41 -8.03
CA ALA A 48 2.22 4.76 -7.47
C ALA A 48 2.24 4.77 -5.94
N ILE A 49 2.93 3.81 -5.33
CA ILE A 49 3.14 3.76 -3.88
C ILE A 49 3.95 4.97 -3.39
N ALA A 50 4.98 5.39 -4.14
CA ALA A 50 5.74 6.57 -3.80
C ALA A 50 4.89 7.85 -3.86
N VAL A 51 4.04 7.98 -4.89
CA VAL A 51 3.10 9.11 -5.04
C VAL A 51 2.12 9.17 -3.87
N ALA A 52 1.46 8.05 -3.54
CA ALA A 52 0.56 7.98 -2.37
C ALA A 52 1.30 8.29 -1.05
N GLN A 53 2.56 7.86 -0.94
CA GLN A 53 3.40 8.14 0.21
C GLN A 53 3.84 9.61 0.32
N VAL A 54 3.76 10.44 -0.73
CA VAL A 54 4.09 11.89 -0.61
C VAL A 54 2.85 12.79 -0.65
N ALA A 55 1.68 12.24 -0.92
CA ALA A 55 0.40 12.97 -0.91
C ALA A 55 0.18 13.74 0.40
N THR A 56 -0.22 15.00 0.26
CA THR A 56 -0.46 15.96 1.34
C THR A 56 -1.66 16.87 0.98
N PRO A 57 -2.76 16.87 1.77
CA PRO A 57 -3.00 16.00 2.92
C PRO A 57 -3.17 14.53 2.47
N PRO A 58 -2.82 13.55 3.33
CA PRO A 58 -3.01 12.15 3.00
C PRO A 58 -4.49 11.74 3.06
N ASP A 59 -4.97 11.06 2.02
CA ASP A 59 -6.33 10.56 1.89
C ASP A 59 -6.33 9.02 1.72
N PRO A 60 -7.28 8.28 2.32
CA PRO A 60 -7.42 6.85 2.07
C PRO A 60 -7.52 6.46 0.59
N SER A 61 -8.09 7.33 -0.26
CA SER A 61 -8.22 7.15 -1.70
C SER A 61 -6.87 7.18 -2.46
N ASP A 62 -5.83 7.79 -1.88
CA ASP A 62 -4.47 7.77 -2.46
C ASP A 62 -3.94 6.33 -2.64
N TRP A 63 -4.46 5.38 -1.85
CA TRP A 63 -4.05 3.98 -1.87
C TRP A 63 -4.87 3.11 -2.82
N GLU A 64 -5.93 3.62 -3.43
CA GLU A 64 -6.76 2.85 -4.38
C GLU A 64 -5.97 2.41 -5.62
N MET A 65 -5.19 3.32 -6.20
CA MET A 65 -4.36 3.02 -7.37
C MET A 65 -3.26 1.99 -7.05
N PRO A 66 -2.45 2.13 -5.98
CA PRO A 66 -1.54 1.07 -5.55
C PRO A 66 -2.20 -0.30 -5.29
N LEU A 67 -3.39 -0.31 -4.68
CA LEU A 67 -4.11 -1.56 -4.44
C LEU A 67 -4.58 -2.22 -5.75
N GLY A 68 -5.12 -1.42 -6.67
CA GLY A 68 -5.47 -1.88 -8.01
C GLY A 68 -4.27 -2.45 -8.77
N GLY A 69 -3.14 -1.73 -8.79
CA GLY A 69 -1.91 -2.19 -9.43
C GLY A 69 -1.32 -3.46 -8.80
N CYS A 70 -1.46 -3.64 -7.48
CA CYS A 70 -1.04 -4.88 -6.81
C CYS A 70 -1.90 -6.08 -7.23
N ALA A 71 -3.23 -5.90 -7.32
CA ALA A 71 -4.16 -6.94 -7.80
C ALA A 71 -3.96 -7.26 -9.28
N GLU A 72 -3.69 -6.25 -10.11
CA GLU A 72 -3.38 -6.40 -11.52
C GLU A 72 -2.08 -7.19 -11.73
N LEU A 73 -1.01 -6.83 -11.00
CA LEU A 73 0.26 -7.53 -11.06
C LEU A 73 0.12 -8.99 -10.60
N TYR A 74 -0.60 -9.25 -9.50
CA TYR A 74 -0.90 -10.60 -9.03
C TYR A 74 -1.61 -11.43 -10.11
N THR A 75 -2.63 -10.85 -10.75
CA THR A 75 -3.39 -11.50 -11.83
C THR A 75 -2.48 -11.85 -13.00
N ARG A 76 -1.63 -10.91 -13.45
CA ARG A 76 -0.70 -11.15 -14.57
C ARG A 76 0.36 -12.20 -14.25
N LEU A 77 0.82 -12.27 -13.01
CA LEU A 77 1.74 -13.32 -12.56
C LEU A 77 1.11 -14.70 -12.63
N HIS A 78 -0.16 -14.84 -12.21
CA HIS A 78 -0.90 -16.09 -12.40
C HIS A 78 -1.09 -16.44 -13.88
N VAL A 79 -1.37 -15.46 -14.73
CA VAL A 79 -1.44 -15.71 -16.19
C VAL A 79 -0.10 -16.19 -16.72
N ALA A 80 1.02 -15.61 -16.27
CA ALA A 80 2.37 -16.03 -16.68
C ALA A 80 2.72 -17.45 -16.21
N GLU A 81 2.24 -17.87 -15.04
CA GLU A 81 2.35 -19.27 -14.60
C GLU A 81 1.53 -20.20 -15.50
N LEU A 82 0.26 -19.88 -15.73
CA LEU A 82 -0.65 -20.71 -16.50
C LEU A 82 -0.27 -20.80 -18.00
N SER A 83 0.36 -19.75 -18.54
CA SER A 83 0.88 -19.76 -19.91
C SER A 83 2.20 -20.50 -20.07
N GLY A 84 2.82 -20.94 -18.97
CA GLY A 84 4.15 -21.56 -18.97
C GLY A 84 5.32 -20.57 -19.06
N ALA A 85 5.04 -19.26 -19.01
CA ALA A 85 6.07 -18.22 -19.06
C ALA A 85 6.90 -18.14 -17.77
N LEU A 86 6.32 -18.55 -16.64
CA LEU A 86 7.00 -18.75 -15.37
C LEU A 86 6.82 -20.20 -14.92
N THR A 87 7.86 -20.75 -14.31
CA THR A 87 7.71 -22.01 -13.57
C THR A 87 6.84 -21.78 -12.32
N GLU A 88 6.17 -22.84 -11.84
CA GLU A 88 5.39 -22.79 -10.59
C GLU A 88 6.22 -22.26 -9.42
N ARG A 89 7.52 -22.62 -9.36
CA ARG A 89 8.43 -22.15 -8.32
C ARG A 89 8.67 -20.64 -8.39
N GLU A 90 8.91 -20.11 -9.59
CA GLU A 90 9.11 -18.66 -9.80
C GLU A 90 7.83 -17.88 -9.51
N ALA A 91 6.71 -18.35 -10.05
CA ALA A 91 5.39 -17.77 -9.85
C ALA A 91 5.05 -17.71 -8.36
N ARG A 92 5.16 -18.82 -7.62
CA ARG A 92 4.88 -18.87 -6.18
C ARG A 92 5.69 -17.84 -5.39
N GLY A 93 6.96 -17.65 -5.73
CA GLY A 93 7.82 -16.67 -5.06
C GLY A 93 7.42 -15.22 -5.33
N LEU A 94 6.90 -14.92 -6.52
CA LEU A 94 6.42 -13.58 -6.91
C LEU A 94 5.03 -13.30 -6.35
N LEU A 95 4.12 -14.27 -6.44
CA LEU A 95 2.77 -14.18 -5.90
C LEU A 95 2.79 -13.93 -4.39
N GLY A 96 3.63 -14.67 -3.65
CA GLY A 96 3.80 -14.43 -2.21
C GLY A 96 4.31 -13.02 -1.87
N GLN A 97 5.13 -12.41 -2.75
CA GLN A 97 5.57 -11.02 -2.60
C GLN A 97 4.43 -10.03 -2.88
N CYS A 98 3.59 -10.28 -3.89
CA CYS A 98 2.38 -9.50 -4.16
C CYS A 98 1.40 -9.54 -2.98
N GLU A 99 1.11 -10.72 -2.44
CA GLU A 99 0.21 -10.87 -1.29
C GLU A 99 0.75 -10.15 -0.04
N GLU A 100 2.06 -10.24 0.20
CA GLU A 100 2.68 -9.51 1.30
C GLU A 100 2.58 -8.00 1.09
N LEU A 101 2.83 -7.52 -0.13
CA LEU A 101 2.69 -6.11 -0.48
C LEU A 101 1.25 -5.63 -0.31
N GLU A 102 0.25 -6.41 -0.74
CA GLU A 102 -1.16 -6.09 -0.56
C GLU A 102 -1.52 -5.97 0.93
N ARG A 103 -1.09 -6.91 1.77
CA ARG A 103 -1.30 -6.82 3.24
C ARG A 103 -0.72 -5.53 3.82
N HIS A 104 0.46 -5.13 3.36
CA HIS A 104 1.08 -3.86 3.75
C HIS A 104 0.27 -2.64 3.27
N LEU A 105 -0.17 -2.62 2.02
CA LEU A 105 -0.99 -1.54 1.46
C LEU A 105 -2.32 -1.38 2.20
N GLN A 106 -2.99 -2.51 2.49
CA GLN A 106 -4.22 -2.52 3.28
C GLN A 106 -3.99 -1.99 4.70
N GLY A 107 -2.85 -2.32 5.33
CA GLY A 107 -2.46 -1.80 6.64
C GLY A 107 -2.25 -0.29 6.64
N VAL A 108 -1.58 0.24 5.60
CA VAL A 108 -1.33 1.68 5.46
C VAL A 108 -2.66 2.43 5.23
N ARG A 109 -3.52 1.94 4.33
CA ARG A 109 -4.84 2.55 4.05
C ARG A 109 -5.72 2.63 5.30
N ARG A 110 -5.68 1.62 6.17
CA ARG A 110 -6.48 1.57 7.41
C ARG A 110 -5.90 2.39 8.55
N THR A 111 -4.63 2.79 8.47
CA THR A 111 -4.00 3.58 9.52
C THR A 111 -4.62 4.97 9.52
N PRO A 112 -5.34 5.39 10.57
CA PRO A 112 -5.95 6.70 10.58
C PRO A 112 -4.84 7.75 10.49
N THR A 113 -4.91 8.58 9.45
CA THR A 113 -4.16 9.82 9.38
C THR A 113 -4.69 10.70 10.50
N ARG A 114 -4.06 10.62 11.67
CA ARG A 114 -4.39 11.45 12.82
C ARG A 114 -4.29 12.91 12.38
N THR A 115 -5.43 13.48 12.00
CA THR A 115 -5.62 14.88 11.72
C THR A 115 -5.22 15.62 12.99
N ALA A 116 -4.13 16.37 12.93
CA ALA A 116 -3.94 17.49 13.82
C ALA A 116 -4.97 18.54 13.40
N GLY A 117 -6.21 18.42 13.88
CA GLY A 117 -7.18 19.49 13.76
C GLY A 117 -6.79 20.63 14.72
N PRO A 118 -6.63 21.88 14.25
CA PRO A 118 -6.63 23.02 15.14
C PRO A 118 -8.09 23.29 15.53
N GLY A 119 -8.53 22.75 16.67
CA GLY A 119 -9.92 22.93 17.12
C GLY A 119 -10.43 21.82 18.02
N ALA A 120 -9.76 21.56 19.14
CA ALA A 120 -10.39 20.92 20.29
C ALA A 120 -10.43 21.92 21.44
N ASP A 121 -11.13 23.03 21.20
CA ASP A 121 -11.60 23.88 22.26
C ASP A 121 -13.08 24.13 21.98
N THR A 122 -13.95 23.54 22.79
CA THR A 122 -15.19 24.11 23.33
C THR A 122 -15.99 23.04 24.07
N THR A 123 -15.99 23.16 25.40
CA THR A 123 -17.19 23.12 26.26
C THR A 123 -18.29 22.11 25.88
N ASN A 124 -18.30 20.95 26.56
CA ASN A 124 -19.55 20.39 27.06
C ASN A 124 -19.30 19.41 28.20
N GLY A 125 -19.38 19.95 29.41
CA GLY A 125 -19.31 19.23 30.67
C GLY A 125 -19.87 20.08 31.80
N ALA A 126 -20.99 20.76 31.56
CA ALA A 126 -21.75 21.39 32.63
C ALA A 126 -22.33 20.28 33.53
N TRP A 127 -21.66 20.02 34.65
CA TRP A 127 -22.29 19.34 35.80
C TRP A 127 -23.16 20.35 36.56
N PRO A 128 -24.32 19.94 37.10
CA PRO A 128 -25.31 20.88 37.63
C PRO A 128 -24.87 21.48 38.97
N ALA A 129 -25.38 22.68 39.25
CA ALA A 129 -25.16 23.43 40.49
C ALA A 129 -25.52 22.63 41.77
N PRO A 130 -24.88 22.91 42.92
CA PRO A 130 -25.18 22.24 44.17
C PRO A 130 -26.55 22.69 44.72
N ARG A 131 -27.37 21.73 45.15
CA ARG A 131 -28.64 21.98 45.85
C ARG A 131 -28.40 22.68 47.19
N PRO A 132 -29.25 23.64 47.60
CA PRO A 132 -29.14 24.27 48.90
C PRO A 132 -29.50 23.27 50.01
N ARG A 133 -28.67 23.21 51.06
CA ARG A 133 -29.01 22.53 52.30
C ARG A 133 -30.02 23.39 53.07
N LEU A 134 -31.26 22.93 53.16
CA LEU A 134 -32.19 23.45 54.18
C LEU A 134 -31.65 23.06 55.56
N ARG A 135 -31.40 24.08 56.37
CA ARG A 135 -31.06 24.01 57.79
C ARG A 135 -32.33 24.41 58.55
N GLY A 136 -32.78 23.59 59.50
CA GLY A 136 -33.92 23.89 60.37
C GLY A 136 -35.01 22.86 60.26
#